data_AF-A0A966QGY4-F1
#
_entry.id   AF-A0A966QGY4-F1
#
_cell.length_a   1.000
_cell.length_b   1.000
_cell.length_c   1.000
_cell.angle_alpha   90.00
_cell.angle_beta   90.00
_cell.angle_gamma   90.00
#
_symmetry.space_group_name_H-M   'P 1'
#
loop_
_entity.id
_entity.type
_entity.pdbx_description
1 polymer ?
#
loop_
_entity_poly.entity_id
_entity_poly.type
_entity_poly.pdbx_seq_one_letter_code
_entity_poly.pdbx_strand_id
1 'polypeptide(L)'
;VVELIEVGPAHTKGDTIVHCPETKTVYTGDILFIGGAPIVWAGPLENWIAACDLIAALDADVIVPGHGPLTDKAGVAHVRDYLSSVLEGATKLQRDGVDAFEAARELVSMLHGTSKPFSSMGEFGRMAVNVDTVYRSLDPTYQPPNVVEQFRRMAVIEHHGS
;
A
#
# COMPACT_ATOMS: atom_id res chain seq x y z
N VAL A 1 19.14 13.93 18.52
CA VAL A 1 17.66 14.02 18.75
C VAL A 1 17.00 12.98 17.85
N VAL A 2 15.93 12.36 18.30
CA VAL A 2 15.13 11.41 17.51
C VAL A 2 13.68 11.90 17.56
N GLU A 3 13.02 11.90 16.41
CA GLU A 3 11.63 12.34 16.26
C GLU A 3 10.75 11.13 15.96
N LEU A 4 9.69 10.95 16.75
CA LEU A 4 8.67 9.94 16.52
C LEU A 4 7.46 10.64 15.91
N ILE A 5 7.02 10.18 14.74
CA ILE A 5 5.93 10.81 14.00
C ILE A 5 4.86 9.76 13.74
N GLU A 6 3.68 9.96 14.34
CA GLU A 6 2.51 9.13 14.08
C GLU A 6 1.96 9.43 12.69
N VAL A 7 1.77 8.40 11.89
CA VAL A 7 1.27 8.47 10.50
C VAL A 7 0.08 7.53 10.25
N GLY A 8 -0.33 6.80 11.29
CA GLY A 8 -1.50 5.92 11.24
C GLY A 8 -2.83 6.67 11.29
N PRO A 9 -3.94 5.97 11.02
CA PRO A 9 -3.98 4.57 10.60
C PRO A 9 -3.61 4.37 9.12
N ALA A 10 -2.79 3.36 8.82
CA ALA A 10 -2.41 2.96 7.47
C ALA A 10 -2.23 1.43 7.39
N HIS A 11 -1.04 0.89 7.68
CA HIS A 11 -0.85 -0.55 7.80
C HIS A 11 -1.55 -1.09 9.06
N THR A 12 -1.39 -0.38 10.18
CA THR A 12 -2.06 -0.66 11.46
C THR A 12 -2.84 0.56 11.93
N LYS A 13 -3.39 0.52 13.15
CA LYS A 13 -4.08 1.67 13.75
C LYS A 13 -3.13 2.73 14.31
N GLY A 14 -1.86 2.38 14.56
CA GLY A 14 -0.92 3.21 15.30
C GLY A 14 0.47 3.23 14.66
N ASP A 15 0.50 3.39 13.33
CA ASP A 15 1.77 3.43 12.59
C ASP A 15 2.58 4.66 12.99
N THR A 16 3.86 4.46 13.30
CA THR A 16 4.80 5.50 13.70
C THR A 16 6.10 5.33 12.94
N ILE A 17 6.64 6.42 12.41
CA ILE A 17 7.97 6.46 11.81
C ILE A 17 8.95 7.17 12.74
N VAL A 18 10.24 6.89 12.56
CA VAL A 18 11.32 7.48 13.35
C VAL A 18 12.28 8.23 12.43
N HIS A 19 12.41 9.54 12.61
CA HIS A 19 13.40 10.37 11.92
C HIS A 19 14.58 10.67 12.83
N CYS A 20 15.78 10.44 12.31
CA CYS A 20 17.06 10.74 12.93
C CYS A 20 17.76 11.84 12.11
N PRO A 21 17.56 13.14 12.41
CA PRO A 21 18.13 14.23 11.61
C PRO A 21 19.66 14.21 11.54
N GLU A 22 20.32 13.81 12.64
CA GLU A 22 21.78 13.78 12.73
C GLU A 22 22.42 12.79 11.74
N THR A 23 21.76 11.65 11.52
CA THR A 23 22.21 10.62 10.57
C THR A 23 21.48 10.70 9.23
N LYS A 24 20.58 11.68 9.06
CA LYS A 24 19.69 11.82 7.89
C LYS A 24 19.01 10.50 7.53
N THR A 25 18.49 9.81 8.54
CA THR A 25 17.88 8.47 8.38
C THR A 25 16.43 8.48 8.82
N VAL A 26 15.55 7.80 8.08
CA VAL A 26 14.18 7.54 8.51
C VAL A 26 13.93 6.03 8.56
N TYR A 27 13.40 5.55 9.68
CA TYR A 27 12.86 4.20 9.82
C TYR A 27 11.35 4.28 9.69
N THR A 28 10.79 3.59 8.70
CA THR A 28 9.37 3.77 8.35
C THR A 28 8.47 2.69 8.91
N GLY A 29 9.06 1.61 9.44
CA GLY A 29 8.32 0.36 9.68
C GLY A 29 7.55 -0.04 8.42
N ASP A 30 6.39 -0.66 8.63
CA ASP A 30 5.54 -1.17 7.55
C ASP A 30 4.76 -0.09 6.80
N ILE A 31 5.21 1.17 6.84
CA ILE A 31 4.80 2.22 5.89
C ILE A 31 5.60 2.12 4.57
N LEU A 32 6.66 1.31 4.49
CA LEU A 32 7.30 1.01 3.21
C LEU A 32 7.58 -0.47 3.04
N PHE A 33 7.15 -0.96 1.87
CA PHE A 33 7.43 -2.29 1.35
C PHE A 33 8.19 -2.09 0.04
N ILE A 34 9.48 -2.43 0.02
CA ILE A 34 10.33 -2.26 -1.16
C ILE A 34 10.46 -3.59 -1.91
N GLY A 35 9.98 -3.60 -3.16
CA GLY A 35 9.95 -4.78 -4.02
C GLY A 35 8.68 -5.63 -3.92
N GLY A 36 7.73 -5.27 -3.05
CA GLY A 36 6.46 -5.96 -2.89
C GLY A 36 5.30 -4.98 -2.74
N ALA A 37 4.10 -5.38 -3.14
CA ALA A 37 2.90 -4.58 -2.94
C ALA A 37 2.63 -4.42 -1.42
N PRO A 38 2.38 -3.20 -0.90
CA PRO A 38 1.97 -3.01 0.49
C PRO A 38 0.60 -3.62 0.76
N ILE A 39 0.30 -3.93 2.03
CA ILE A 39 -1.00 -4.43 2.48
C ILE A 39 -1.64 -3.45 3.48
N VAL A 40 -2.77 -2.88 3.10
CA VAL A 40 -3.44 -1.80 3.85
C VAL A 40 -4.58 -2.38 4.69
N TRP A 41 -4.25 -2.91 5.87
CA TRP A 41 -5.26 -3.49 6.76
C TRP A 41 -6.16 -2.44 7.40
N ALA A 42 -5.57 -1.40 7.99
CA ALA A 42 -6.33 -0.37 8.69
C ALA A 42 -6.87 0.69 7.72
N GLY A 43 -5.99 1.25 6.89
CA GLY A 43 -6.31 2.34 5.98
C GLY A 43 -6.85 3.60 6.68
N PRO A 44 -7.39 4.56 5.92
CA PRO A 44 -7.57 4.56 4.46
C PRO A 44 -6.23 4.62 3.69
N LEU A 45 -6.26 4.35 2.38
CA LEU A 45 -5.04 4.38 1.54
C LEU A 45 -4.44 5.79 1.49
N GLU A 46 -5.29 6.80 1.53
CA GLU A 46 -4.96 8.22 1.54
C GLU A 46 -3.99 8.58 2.67
N ASN A 47 -4.15 7.99 3.85
CA ASN A 47 -3.24 8.21 4.98
C ASN A 47 -1.84 7.67 4.69
N TRP A 48 -1.76 6.50 4.06
CA TRP A 48 -0.48 5.91 3.67
C TRP A 48 0.19 6.76 2.57
N ILE A 49 -0.57 7.22 1.58
CA ILE A 49 -0.08 8.16 0.55
C ILE A 49 0.50 9.42 1.21
N ALA A 50 -0.23 10.03 2.16
CA ALA A 50 0.24 11.18 2.92
C ALA A 50 1.50 10.88 3.76
N ALA A 51 1.61 9.66 4.32
CA ALA A 51 2.80 9.23 5.02
C ALA A 51 4.02 9.12 4.08
N CYS A 52 3.84 8.64 2.85
CA CYS A 52 4.89 8.65 1.84
C CYS A 52 5.32 10.08 1.48
N ASP A 53 4.37 11.00 1.29
CA ASP A 53 4.68 12.40 1.00
C ASP A 53 5.44 13.08 2.16
N LEU A 54 5.06 12.78 3.41
CA LEU A 54 5.78 13.23 4.60
C LEU A 54 7.23 12.71 4.59
N ILE A 55 7.43 11.40 4.38
CA ILE A 55 8.77 10.79 4.34
C ILE A 55 9.63 11.45 3.24
N ALA A 56 9.06 11.71 2.08
CA ALA A 56 9.75 12.35 0.96
C ALA A 56 10.16 13.81 1.29
N ALA A 57 9.42 14.49 2.15
CA ALA A 57 9.70 15.87 2.57
C ALA A 57 10.79 15.98 3.65
N LEU A 58 11.07 14.89 4.39
CA LEU A 58 12.12 14.90 5.42
C LEU A 58 13.52 15.05 4.80
N ASP A 59 14.43 15.69 5.55
CA ASP A 59 15.86 15.68 5.27
C ASP A 59 16.44 14.32 5.67
N ALA A 60 16.35 13.38 4.74
CA ALA A 60 16.82 12.01 4.89
C ALA A 60 17.45 11.53 3.59
N ASP A 61 18.67 10.97 3.71
CA ASP A 61 19.42 10.36 2.62
C ASP A 61 19.22 8.83 2.59
N VAL A 62 18.94 8.23 3.76
CA VAL A 62 18.73 6.78 3.91
C VAL A 62 17.35 6.51 4.48
N ILE A 63 16.59 5.65 3.81
CA ILE A 63 15.27 5.23 4.25
C ILE A 63 15.31 3.72 4.52
N VAL A 64 14.95 3.35 5.75
CA VAL A 64 14.92 1.97 6.24
C VAL A 64 13.47 1.50 6.26
N PRO A 65 13.04 0.67 5.29
CA PRO A 65 11.68 0.16 5.25
C PRO A 65 11.47 -0.96 6.28
N GLY A 66 10.20 -1.31 6.55
CA GLY A 66 9.84 -2.52 7.28
C GLY A 66 10.11 -3.79 6.46
N HIS A 67 9.93 -3.70 5.14
CA HIS A 67 10.18 -4.80 4.21
C HIS A 67 11.03 -4.38 3.01
N GLY A 68 11.96 -5.26 2.62
CA GLY A 68 12.82 -5.07 1.46
C GLY A 68 14.16 -4.40 1.79
N PRO A 69 14.97 -4.10 0.75
CA PRO A 69 16.27 -3.46 0.93
C PRO A 69 16.13 -1.98 1.35
N LEU A 70 17.22 -1.42 1.87
CA LEU A 70 17.34 0.03 2.05
C LEU A 70 16.99 0.78 0.76
N THR A 71 16.41 1.96 0.91
CA THR A 71 15.93 2.75 -0.21
C THR A 71 16.16 4.24 0.01
N ASP A 72 15.66 5.02 -0.95
CA ASP A 72 15.69 6.48 -0.99
C ASP A 72 14.31 7.02 -1.36
N LYS A 73 14.25 8.31 -1.71
CA LYS A 73 13.00 8.98 -2.08
C LYS A 73 12.35 8.40 -3.34
N ALA A 74 13.09 7.72 -4.22
CA ALA A 74 12.52 7.06 -5.38
C ALA A 74 11.72 5.81 -4.99
N GLY A 75 12.20 5.04 -4.01
CA GLY A 75 11.43 3.91 -3.46
C GLY A 75 10.14 4.37 -2.78
N VAL A 76 10.19 5.47 -2.04
CA VAL A 76 9.00 6.10 -1.43
C VAL A 76 7.99 6.52 -2.49
N ALA A 77 8.45 7.22 -3.54
CA ALA A 77 7.59 7.63 -4.65
C ALA A 77 6.95 6.42 -5.34
N HIS A 78 7.70 5.33 -5.55
CA HIS A 78 7.17 4.13 -6.19
C HIS A 78 6.04 3.47 -5.38
N VAL A 79 6.17 3.42 -4.04
CA VAL A 79 5.09 2.94 -3.15
C VAL A 79 3.88 3.87 -3.18
N ARG A 80 4.10 5.20 -3.11
CA ARG A 80 3.03 6.20 -3.18
C ARG A 80 2.25 6.11 -4.49
N ASP A 81 2.95 6.00 -5.61
CA ASP A 81 2.35 5.96 -6.94
C ASP A 81 1.54 4.68 -7.16
N TYR A 82 2.01 3.55 -6.60
CA TYR A 82 1.24 2.31 -6.53
C TYR A 82 -0.07 2.52 -5.75
N LEU A 83 0.01 3.01 -4.51
CA LEU A 83 -1.17 3.22 -3.67
C LEU A 83 -2.17 4.18 -4.31
N SER A 84 -1.68 5.24 -4.97
CA SER A 84 -2.51 6.20 -5.71
C SER A 84 -3.23 5.55 -6.88
N SER A 85 -2.54 4.69 -7.64
CA SER A 85 -3.13 3.95 -8.76
C SER A 85 -4.21 2.96 -8.30
N VAL A 86 -3.99 2.30 -7.15
CA VAL A 86 -4.98 1.40 -6.54
C VAL A 86 -6.20 2.19 -6.07
N LEU A 87 -5.99 3.30 -5.35
CA LEU A 87 -7.08 4.14 -4.87
C LEU A 87 -7.94 4.66 -6.02
N GLU A 88 -7.33 5.22 -7.07
CA GLU A 88 -8.05 5.74 -8.24
C GLU A 88 -8.84 4.64 -8.94
N GLY A 89 -8.18 3.52 -9.26
CA GLY A 89 -8.79 2.41 -9.98
C GLY A 89 -9.93 1.73 -9.21
N ALA A 90 -9.72 1.45 -7.92
CA ALA A 90 -10.74 0.84 -7.07
C ALA A 90 -11.93 1.77 -6.85
N THR A 91 -11.70 3.07 -6.66
CA THR A 91 -12.77 4.07 -6.55
C THR A 91 -13.63 4.09 -7.81
N LYS A 92 -13.02 4.05 -8.99
CA LYS A 92 -13.74 4.00 -10.26
C LYS A 92 -14.59 2.73 -10.37
N LEU A 93 -13.98 1.57 -10.15
CA LEU A 93 -14.67 0.28 -10.26
C LEU A 93 -15.83 0.15 -9.26
N GLN A 94 -15.68 0.67 -8.04
CA GLN A 94 -16.77 0.71 -7.08
C GLN A 94 -17.95 1.55 -7.58
N ARG A 95 -17.68 2.74 -8.13
CA ARG A 95 -18.71 3.63 -8.69
C ARG A 95 -19.42 2.99 -9.88
N ASP A 96 -18.71 2.16 -10.63
CA ASP A 96 -19.26 1.38 -11.75
C ASP A 96 -20.01 0.11 -11.27
N GLY A 97 -20.08 -0.13 -9.95
CA GLY A 97 -20.83 -1.23 -9.34
C GLY A 97 -20.12 -2.59 -9.39
N VAL A 98 -18.82 -2.60 -9.62
CA VAL A 98 -18.01 -3.83 -9.70
C VAL A 98 -17.78 -4.40 -8.29
N ASP A 99 -17.93 -5.72 -8.12
CA ASP A 99 -17.60 -6.41 -6.87
C ASP A 99 -16.12 -6.22 -6.48
N ALA A 100 -15.84 -6.14 -5.18
CA ALA A 100 -14.49 -5.84 -4.67
C ALA A 100 -13.42 -6.85 -5.13
N PHE A 101 -13.76 -8.14 -5.16
CA PHE A 101 -12.79 -9.16 -5.56
C PHE A 101 -12.58 -9.14 -7.08
N GLU A 102 -13.63 -8.88 -7.84
CA GLU A 102 -13.53 -8.66 -9.29
C GLU A 102 -12.65 -7.44 -9.61
N ALA A 103 -12.89 -6.33 -8.91
CA ALA A 103 -12.10 -5.10 -9.07
C ALA A 103 -10.62 -5.33 -8.73
N ALA A 104 -10.32 -6.11 -7.69
CA ALA A 104 -8.94 -6.49 -7.36
C ALA A 104 -8.26 -7.26 -8.50
N ARG A 105 -8.94 -8.22 -9.13
CA ARG A 105 -8.39 -8.98 -10.26
C ARG A 105 -8.17 -8.10 -11.50
N GLU A 106 -9.11 -7.21 -11.78
CA GLU A 106 -8.98 -6.26 -12.88
C GLU A 106 -7.80 -5.31 -12.68
N LEU A 107 -7.63 -4.77 -11.46
CA LEU A 107 -6.51 -3.90 -11.12
C LEU A 107 -5.17 -4.61 -11.23
N VAL A 108 -5.06 -5.87 -10.79
CA VAL A 108 -3.85 -6.66 -10.99
C VAL A 108 -3.50 -6.75 -12.48
N SER A 109 -4.47 -7.04 -13.34
CA SER A 109 -4.25 -7.11 -14.80
C SER A 109 -3.83 -5.77 -15.42
N MET A 110 -4.33 -4.65 -14.88
CA MET A 110 -3.98 -3.32 -15.36
C MET A 110 -2.59 -2.86 -14.90
N LEU A 111 -2.22 -3.18 -13.65
CA LEU A 111 -1.08 -2.58 -12.95
C LEU A 111 0.16 -3.49 -12.91
N HIS A 112 -0.01 -4.81 -13.10
CA HIS A 112 1.05 -5.80 -12.95
C HIS A 112 1.14 -6.76 -14.15
N GLY A 113 2.32 -7.35 -14.34
CA GLY A 113 2.69 -8.14 -15.52
C GLY A 113 3.68 -7.43 -16.46
N THR A 114 4.13 -8.12 -17.50
CA THR A 114 5.16 -7.61 -18.42
C THR A 114 4.76 -6.25 -19.01
N SER A 115 5.69 -5.28 -18.95
CA SER A 115 5.51 -3.92 -19.45
C SER A 115 4.47 -3.07 -18.72
N LYS A 116 4.00 -3.48 -17.53
CA LYS A 116 3.11 -2.68 -16.68
C LYS A 116 3.90 -1.83 -15.67
N PRO A 117 3.31 -0.73 -15.15
CA PRO A 117 4.03 0.23 -14.31
C PRO A 117 4.64 -0.36 -13.04
N PHE A 118 4.03 -1.41 -12.48
CA PHE A 118 4.46 -2.05 -11.23
C PHE A 118 4.90 -3.50 -11.46
N SER A 119 5.45 -3.81 -12.64
CA SER A 119 5.91 -5.16 -12.99
C SER A 119 7.04 -5.69 -12.10
N SER A 120 7.79 -4.80 -11.44
CA SER A 120 8.89 -5.15 -10.53
C SER A 120 8.47 -5.43 -9.10
N MET A 121 7.23 -5.13 -8.72
CA MET A 121 6.69 -5.43 -7.39
C MET A 121 6.13 -6.86 -7.37
N GLY A 122 6.42 -7.62 -6.32
CA GLY A 122 5.78 -8.93 -6.07
C GLY A 122 4.52 -8.84 -5.21
N GLU A 123 3.96 -10.00 -4.86
CA GLU A 123 2.93 -10.16 -3.82
C GLU A 123 1.60 -9.43 -4.14
N PHE A 124 1.23 -9.40 -5.42
CA PHE A 124 0.02 -8.72 -5.90
C PHE A 124 -1.28 -9.34 -5.40
N GLY A 125 -1.23 -10.53 -4.79
CA GLY A 125 -2.35 -11.07 -4.01
C GLY A 125 -2.92 -10.08 -2.99
N ARG A 126 -2.06 -9.22 -2.42
CA ARG A 126 -2.45 -8.16 -1.46
C ARG A 126 -3.44 -7.14 -2.02
N MET A 127 -3.59 -7.06 -3.35
CA MET A 127 -4.61 -6.22 -4.00
C MET A 127 -6.01 -6.50 -3.48
N ALA A 128 -6.33 -7.77 -3.15
CA ALA A 128 -7.64 -8.12 -2.59
C ALA A 128 -7.97 -7.31 -1.32
N VAL A 129 -7.01 -7.21 -0.40
CA VAL A 129 -7.18 -6.45 0.85
C VAL A 129 -7.20 -4.95 0.58
N ASN A 130 -6.33 -4.46 -0.30
CA ASN A 130 -6.24 -3.03 -0.60
C ASN A 130 -7.54 -2.51 -1.22
N VAL A 131 -8.17 -3.27 -2.12
CA VAL A 131 -9.47 -2.91 -2.73
C VAL A 131 -10.60 -2.99 -1.70
N ASP A 132 -10.66 -4.05 -0.88
CA ASP A 132 -11.65 -4.12 0.21
C ASP A 132 -11.54 -2.91 1.16
N THR A 133 -10.31 -2.44 1.43
CA THR A 133 -10.08 -1.24 2.25
C THR A 133 -10.57 0.03 1.56
N VAL A 134 -10.32 0.22 0.25
CA VAL A 134 -10.90 1.36 -0.50
C VAL A 134 -12.42 1.31 -0.44
N TYR A 135 -13.02 0.13 -0.67
CA TYR A 135 -14.47 -0.01 -0.70
C TYR A 135 -15.11 0.33 0.65
N ARG A 136 -14.49 -0.14 1.75
CA ARG A 136 -14.88 0.20 3.12
C ARG A 136 -14.76 1.69 3.42
N SER A 137 -13.74 2.37 2.88
CA SER A 137 -13.53 3.81 3.09
C SER A 137 -14.56 4.67 2.35
N LEU A 138 -15.10 4.17 1.24
CA LEU A 138 -16.08 4.89 0.41
C LEU A 138 -17.53 4.60 0.79
N ASP A 139 -17.82 3.39 1.30
CA ASP A 139 -19.16 2.96 1.71
C ASP A 139 -19.13 2.40 3.15
N PRO A 140 -19.72 3.11 4.13
CA PRO A 140 -19.76 2.65 5.52
C PRO A 140 -20.63 1.40 5.73
N THR A 141 -21.47 1.04 4.75
CA THR A 141 -22.30 -0.18 4.80
C THR A 141 -21.58 -1.39 4.23
N TYR A 142 -20.52 -1.20 3.45
CA TYR A 142 -19.71 -2.27 2.90
C TYR A 142 -19.04 -3.07 4.03
N GLN A 143 -19.26 -4.40 4.01
CA GLN A 143 -18.63 -5.32 4.94
C GLN A 143 -17.53 -6.09 4.22
N PRO A 144 -16.25 -5.86 4.54
CA PRO A 144 -15.19 -6.66 3.95
C PRO A 144 -15.33 -8.13 4.38
N PRO A 145 -14.85 -9.08 3.56
CA PRO A 145 -14.72 -10.47 3.97
C PRO A 145 -13.91 -10.61 5.25
N ASN A 146 -14.16 -11.69 6.01
CA ASN A 146 -13.33 -12.00 7.17
C ASN A 146 -11.88 -12.32 6.75
N VAL A 147 -10.97 -12.30 7.73
CA VAL A 147 -9.53 -12.47 7.50
C VAL A 147 -9.17 -13.78 6.78
N VAL A 148 -9.90 -14.88 7.04
CA VAL A 148 -9.64 -16.18 6.38
C VAL A 148 -9.97 -16.09 4.89
N GLU A 149 -11.11 -15.48 4.55
CA GLU A 149 -11.49 -15.27 3.15
C GLU A 149 -10.58 -14.26 2.46
N GLN A 150 -10.10 -13.22 3.16
CA GLN A 150 -9.10 -12.29 2.62
C GLN A 150 -7.81 -13.02 2.22
N PHE A 151 -7.27 -13.88 3.10
CA PHE A 151 -6.11 -14.70 2.77
C PHE A 151 -6.38 -15.67 1.61
N ARG A 152 -7.57 -16.26 1.54
CA ARG A 152 -7.96 -17.12 0.41
C ARG A 152 -7.94 -16.33 -0.90
N ARG A 153 -8.53 -15.14 -0.93
CA ARG A 153 -8.56 -14.25 -2.11
C ARG A 153 -7.16 -13.82 -2.54
N MET A 154 -6.29 -13.50 -1.59
CA MET A 154 -4.88 -13.20 -1.87
C MET A 154 -4.19 -14.36 -2.58
N ALA A 155 -4.34 -15.58 -2.05
CA ALA A 155 -3.74 -16.78 -2.64
C ALA A 155 -4.27 -17.06 -4.06
N VAL A 156 -5.57 -16.87 -4.29
CA VAL A 156 -6.17 -17.04 -5.62
C VAL A 156 -5.56 -16.07 -6.64
N ILE A 157 -5.37 -14.81 -6.27
CA ILE A 157 -4.75 -13.81 -7.17
C ILE A 157 -3.29 -14.18 -7.46
N GLU A 158 -2.52 -14.55 -6.43
CA GLU A 158 -1.09 -14.88 -6.57
C GLU A 158 -0.87 -16.07 -7.52
N HIS A 159 -1.73 -17.08 -7.45
CA HIS A 159 -1.65 -18.27 -8.31
C HIS A 159 -2.15 -18.06 -9.75
N HIS A 160 -2.89 -16.99 -10.04
CA HIS A 160 -3.39 -16.67 -11.38
C HIS A 160 -2.63 -15.53 -12.07
N GLY A 161 -1.76 -14.81 -11.35
CA GLY A 161 -0.88 -13.76 -11.88
C GLY A 161 0.51 -14.25 -12.33
N SER A 162 0.80 -15.54 -12.17
CA SER A 162 2.07 -16.20 -12.56
C SER A 162 2.01 -16.81 -13.96
#